data_AF-N6T9P4-F1
#
_entry.id   AF-N6T9P4-F1
#
_cell.length_a   1.000
_cell.length_b   1.000
_cell.length_c   1.000
_cell.angle_alpha   90.00
_cell.angle_beta   90.00
_cell.angle_gamma   90.00
#
_symmetry.space_group_name_H-M   'P 1'
#
loop_
_entity.id
_entity.type
_entity.pdbx_description
1 polymer ?
#
loop_
_entity_poly.entity_id
_entity_poly.type
_entity_poly.pdbx_seq_one_letter_code
_entity_poly.pdbx_strand_id
1 'polypeptide(L)'
;MGGVDSLTKILSFTELIAHCIDLAIQNEWHLHRKFGCKMDQLKFRRRIATALLLQTKKMPSFSRGRPSASKNLDERFDHLDHLVVPQPKQTRCGQCHDRTTTRCHKYNVGLHVKCFIMYLTKHIWVKAHKSDIHFTTPYHHE
;
A
#
# COMPACT_ATOMS: atom_id res chain seq x y z
N MET A 1 26.08 -41.51 -11.01
CA MET A 1 25.28 -41.25 -9.80
C MET A 1 25.71 -39.89 -9.21
N GLY A 2 25.26 -38.76 -9.78
CA GLY A 2 25.68 -37.43 -9.30
C GLY A 2 24.69 -36.29 -9.56
N GLY A 3 23.46 -36.60 -10.00
CA GLY A 3 22.42 -35.61 -10.28
C GLY A 3 21.47 -35.33 -9.09
N VAL A 4 21.36 -36.28 -8.17
CA VAL A 4 20.46 -36.18 -7.00
C VAL A 4 21.05 -35.33 -5.87
N ASP A 5 22.38 -35.19 -5.79
CA ASP A 5 23.06 -34.49 -4.72
C ASP A 5 23.02 -32.96 -4.87
N SER A 6 22.95 -32.47 -6.12
CA SER A 6 22.85 -31.04 -6.40
C SER A 6 21.42 -30.52 -6.17
N LEU A 7 20.40 -31.31 -6.55
CA LEU A 7 19.00 -30.93 -6.36
C LEU A 7 18.59 -30.98 -4.89
N THR A 8 19.07 -31.96 -4.13
CA THR A 8 18.83 -32.05 -2.67
C THR A 8 19.49 -30.92 -1.89
N LYS A 9 20.69 -30.48 -2.29
CA LYS A 9 21.36 -29.30 -1.70
C LYS A 9 20.66 -27.98 -2.02
N ILE A 10 20.07 -27.86 -3.22
CA ILE A 10 19.29 -26.67 -3.60
C ILE A 10 17.96 -26.65 -2.82
N LEU A 11 17.28 -27.80 -2.70
CA LEU A 11 16.05 -27.94 -1.93
C LEU A 11 16.25 -27.61 -0.45
N SER A 12 17.33 -28.08 0.18
CA SER A 12 17.60 -27.78 1.59
C SER A 12 17.91 -26.30 1.83
N PHE A 13 18.57 -25.64 0.88
CA PHE A 13 18.89 -24.22 0.99
C PHE A 13 17.65 -23.33 0.83
N THR A 14 16.75 -23.65 -0.10
CA THR A 14 15.49 -22.90 -0.26
C THR A 14 14.56 -23.09 0.92
N GLU A 15 14.52 -24.29 1.50
CA GLU A 15 13.76 -24.58 2.73
C GLU A 15 14.27 -23.76 3.93
N LEU A 16 15.59 -23.67 4.11
CA LEU A 16 16.19 -22.86 5.16
C LEU A 16 15.82 -21.38 5.01
N ILE A 17 15.91 -20.83 3.80
CA ILE A 17 15.54 -19.44 3.53
C ILE A 17 14.06 -19.21 3.82
N ALA A 18 13.19 -20.09 3.34
CA ALA A 18 11.76 -19.99 3.58
C ALA A 18 11.44 -19.99 5.08
N HIS A 19 12.11 -20.86 5.85
CA HIS A 19 11.95 -20.92 7.29
C HIS A 19 12.39 -19.63 7.99
N CYS A 20 13.54 -19.06 7.62
CA CYS A 20 14.02 -17.79 8.16
C CYS A 20 13.03 -16.64 7.88
N ILE A 21 12.45 -16.59 6.68
CA ILE A 21 11.44 -15.60 6.31
C ILE A 21 10.18 -15.78 7.16
N ASP A 22 9.71 -17.01 7.35
CA ASP A 22 8.54 -17.28 8.18
C ASP A 22 8.76 -16.86 9.64
N LEU A 23 9.94 -17.15 10.21
CA LEU A 23 10.29 -16.73 11.57
C LEU A 23 10.29 -15.19 11.70
N ALA A 24 10.85 -14.48 10.72
CA ALA A 24 10.84 -13.02 10.71
C ALA A 24 9.40 -12.46 10.67
N ILE A 25 8.53 -13.04 9.83
CA ILE A 25 7.12 -12.64 9.73
C ILE A 25 6.38 -12.90 11.05
N GLN A 26 6.66 -14.02 11.73
CA GLN A 26 6.05 -14.32 13.03
C GLN A 26 6.51 -13.34 14.11
N ASN A 27 7.79 -13.01 14.18
CA ASN A 27 8.33 -12.06 15.14
C ASN A 27 7.70 -10.67 14.96
N GLU A 28 7.62 -10.20 13.72
CA GLU A 28 6.99 -8.92 13.40
C GLU A 28 5.49 -8.95 13.71
N TRP A 29 4.82 -10.08 13.50
CA TRP A 29 3.42 -10.25 13.85
C TRP A 29 3.18 -10.15 15.37
N HIS A 30 4.06 -10.75 16.18
CA HIS A 30 4.00 -10.61 17.63
C HIS A 30 4.20 -9.17 18.07
N LEU A 31 5.16 -8.47 17.47
CA LEU A 31 5.40 -7.05 17.71
C LEU A 31 4.17 -6.20 17.35
N HIS A 32 3.60 -6.43 16.17
CA HIS A 32 2.39 -5.77 15.68
C HIS A 32 1.20 -5.96 16.63
N ARG A 33 1.03 -7.15 17.23
CA ARG A 33 -0.01 -7.39 18.24
C ARG A 33 0.28 -6.71 19.58
N LYS A 34 1.54 -6.60 20.00
CA LYS A 34 1.93 -5.87 21.22
C LYS A 34 1.56 -4.39 21.16
N PHE A 35 1.63 -3.79 19.97
CA PHE A 35 1.18 -2.41 19.74
C PHE A 35 -0.34 -2.23 19.64
N GLY A 36 -1.15 -3.25 19.94
CA GLY A 36 -2.61 -3.14 20.01
C GLY A 36 -3.33 -3.17 18.66
N CYS A 37 -2.62 -3.48 17.56
CA CYS A 37 -3.22 -3.52 16.23
C CYS A 37 -4.10 -4.77 16.04
N LYS A 38 -5.40 -4.58 15.79
CA LYS A 38 -6.43 -5.64 15.64
C LYS A 38 -6.50 -6.29 14.25
N MET A 39 -5.39 -6.34 13.51
CA MET A 39 -5.39 -7.01 12.21
C MET A 39 -5.44 -8.54 12.39
N ASP A 40 -5.78 -9.31 11.35
CA ASP A 40 -5.59 -10.76 11.29
C ASP A 40 -4.26 -11.12 10.62
N GLN A 41 -3.69 -12.27 10.95
CA GLN A 41 -2.36 -12.65 10.48
C GLN A 41 -2.29 -12.82 8.95
N LEU A 42 -3.37 -13.32 8.34
CA LEU A 42 -3.45 -13.49 6.89
C LEU A 42 -3.40 -12.13 6.17
N LYS A 43 -4.15 -11.15 6.65
CA LYS A 43 -4.11 -9.78 6.12
C LYS A 43 -2.77 -9.09 6.39
N PHE A 44 -2.14 -9.35 7.53
CA PHE A 44 -0.80 -8.86 7.82
C PHE A 44 0.22 -9.37 6.79
N ARG A 45 0.24 -10.68 6.53
CA ARG A 45 1.10 -11.28 5.48
C ARG A 45 0.81 -10.70 4.10
N ARG A 46 -0.47 -10.52 3.74
CA ARG A 46 -0.85 -9.87 2.47
C ARG A 46 -0.31 -8.45 2.35
N ARG A 47 -0.33 -7.66 3.43
CA ARG A 47 0.23 -6.29 3.43
C ARG A 47 1.73 -6.29 3.18
N ILE A 48 2.48 -7.16 3.85
CA ILE A 48 3.94 -7.31 3.64
C ILE A 48 4.24 -7.68 2.19
N ALA A 49 3.59 -8.74 1.68
CA ALA A 49 3.79 -9.19 0.30
C ALA A 49 3.49 -8.08 -0.71
N THR A 50 2.42 -7.32 -0.47
CA THR A 50 2.03 -6.23 -1.35
C THR A 50 3.03 -5.07 -1.29
N ALA A 51 3.52 -4.69 -0.11
CA ALA A 51 4.54 -3.66 0.05
C ALA A 51 5.84 -4.02 -0.70
N LEU A 52 6.30 -5.28 -0.60
CA LEU A 52 7.49 -5.77 -1.31
C LEU A 52 7.32 -5.75 -2.84
N LEU A 53 6.15 -6.15 -3.34
CA LEU A 53 5.84 -6.10 -4.77
C LEU A 53 5.81 -4.68 -5.32
N LEU A 54 5.34 -3.72 -4.53
CA LEU A 54 5.33 -2.31 -4.90
C LEU A 54 6.75 -1.71 -4.91
N GLN A 55 7.56 -2.00 -3.87
CA GLN A 55 8.94 -1.54 -3.77
C GLN A 55 9.81 -2.01 -4.95
N THR A 56 9.57 -3.23 -5.46
CA THR A 56 10.37 -3.81 -6.54
C THR A 56 10.01 -3.28 -7.94
N LYS A 57 9.08 -2.32 -8.06
CA LYS A 57 8.59 -1.69 -9.32
C LYS A 57 8.14 -2.65 -10.43
N LYS A 58 8.12 -3.96 -10.17
CA LYS A 58 7.46 -4.96 -11.00
C LYS A 58 5.99 -4.93 -10.65
N MET A 59 5.29 -3.89 -11.11
CA MET A 59 3.83 -3.97 -11.16
C MET A 59 3.52 -5.26 -11.95
N PRO A 60 2.75 -6.20 -11.38
CA PRO A 60 2.32 -7.35 -12.16
C PRO A 60 1.65 -6.78 -13.40
N SER A 61 2.13 -7.18 -14.59
CA SER A 61 1.41 -6.84 -15.81
C SER A 61 0.00 -7.38 -15.57
N PHE A 62 -0.98 -6.49 -15.61
CA PHE A 62 -2.37 -6.83 -15.36
C PHE A 62 -2.86 -7.65 -16.55
N SER A 63 -2.38 -8.88 -16.68
CA SER A 63 -2.77 -9.80 -17.75
C SER A 63 -4.19 -10.25 -17.45
N ARG A 64 -5.15 -9.65 -18.16
CA ARG A 64 -6.54 -10.10 -18.38
C ARG A 64 -7.26 -10.77 -17.19
N GLY A 65 -7.07 -10.26 -15.97
CA GLY A 65 -7.75 -10.72 -14.75
C GLY A 65 -8.64 -9.63 -14.15
N ARG A 66 -9.73 -10.05 -13.48
CA ARG A 66 -10.66 -9.14 -12.78
C ARG A 66 -9.88 -8.23 -11.81
N PRO A 67 -10.01 -6.90 -11.90
CA PRO A 67 -9.34 -6.02 -10.97
C PRO A 67 -9.74 -6.33 -9.53
N SER A 68 -8.76 -6.60 -8.66
CA SER A 68 -9.02 -6.65 -7.23
C SER A 68 -9.58 -5.30 -6.79
N ALA A 69 -10.74 -5.30 -6.14
CA ALA A 69 -11.33 -4.10 -5.56
C ALA A 69 -10.49 -3.52 -4.41
N SER A 70 -9.48 -4.25 -3.90
CA SER A 70 -8.58 -3.76 -2.86
C SER A 70 -7.56 -2.80 -3.44
N LYS A 71 -7.92 -1.52 -3.55
CA LYS A 71 -6.94 -0.44 -3.73
C LYS A 71 -5.93 -0.53 -2.59
N ASN A 72 -4.63 -0.60 -2.88
CA ASN A 72 -3.59 -0.49 -1.88
C ASN A 72 -3.72 0.86 -1.18
N LEU A 73 -4.31 0.86 0.02
CA LEU A 73 -4.52 2.07 0.77
C LEU A 73 -3.21 2.56 1.41
N ASP A 74 -2.25 1.67 1.66
CA ASP A 74 -0.95 1.98 2.31
C ASP A 74 0.01 2.77 1.44
N GLU A 75 -0.08 2.60 0.12
CA GLU A 75 0.73 3.34 -0.85
C GLU A 75 0.27 4.79 -1.05
N ARG A 76 -0.80 5.23 -0.37
CA ARG A 76 -1.39 6.56 -0.57
C ARG A 76 -0.80 7.66 0.31
N PHE A 77 0.15 7.35 1.18
CA PHE A 77 0.67 8.27 2.17
C PHE A 77 2.06 8.78 1.77
N ASP A 78 2.11 9.58 0.70
CA ASP A 78 3.23 10.50 0.51
C ASP A 78 2.67 11.88 0.80
N HIS A 79 3.21 12.54 1.83
CA HIS A 79 2.80 13.86 2.32
C HIS A 79 2.88 14.99 1.29
N LEU A 80 3.19 14.69 0.02
CA LEU A 80 3.48 15.66 -1.02
C LEU A 80 2.86 15.21 -2.35
N ASP A 81 2.39 16.22 -3.11
CA ASP A 81 1.95 16.21 -4.52
C ASP A 81 0.51 15.84 -4.87
N HIS A 82 -0.46 16.29 -4.06
CA HIS A 82 -1.84 16.43 -4.56
C HIS A 82 -2.07 17.83 -5.13
N LEU A 83 -1.90 18.00 -6.44
CA LEU A 83 -2.26 19.23 -7.14
C LEU A 83 -3.58 19.05 -7.89
N VAL A 84 -4.47 20.04 -7.82
CA VAL A 84 -5.67 20.09 -8.66
C VAL A 84 -5.31 20.79 -9.96
N VAL A 85 -5.42 20.06 -11.07
CA VAL A 85 -5.09 20.56 -12.42
C VAL A 85 -6.35 20.59 -13.29
N PRO A 86 -6.45 21.53 -14.25
CA PRO A 86 -7.51 21.51 -15.24
C PRO A 86 -7.41 20.27 -16.14
N GLN A 87 -8.55 19.80 -16.63
CA GLN A 87 -8.66 18.69 -17.58
C GLN A 87 -9.54 19.08 -18.77
N PRO A 88 -9.24 18.57 -19.98
CA PRO A 88 -9.96 18.94 -21.19
C PRO A 88 -11.38 18.36 -21.26
N LYS A 89 -11.63 17.23 -20.57
CA LYS A 89 -12.93 16.56 -20.54
C LYS A 89 -13.61 16.75 -19.20
N GLN A 90 -14.92 16.97 -19.22
CA GLN A 90 -15.71 16.95 -17.99
C GLN A 90 -15.84 15.51 -17.47
N THR A 91 -15.53 15.32 -16.19
CA THR A 91 -15.72 14.05 -15.48
C THR A 91 -16.59 14.27 -14.24
N ARG A 92 -16.94 13.20 -13.52
CA ARG A 92 -17.66 13.32 -12.24
C ARG A 92 -16.70 13.50 -11.08
N CYS A 93 -17.06 14.37 -10.14
CA CYS A 93 -16.32 14.58 -8.91
C CYS A 93 -16.35 13.32 -8.04
N GLY A 94 -15.19 12.90 -7.55
CA GLY A 94 -15.09 11.76 -6.62
C GLY A 94 -15.71 11.99 -5.24
N GLN A 95 -16.07 13.24 -4.90
CA GLN A 95 -16.64 13.63 -3.60
C GLN A 95 -18.13 13.95 -3.69
N CYS A 96 -18.54 14.87 -4.57
CA CYS A 96 -19.95 15.29 -4.69
C CYS A 96 -20.67 14.70 -5.90
N HIS A 97 -19.97 13.94 -6.76
CA HIS A 97 -20.52 13.29 -7.97
C HIS A 97 -21.06 14.20 -9.09
N ASP A 98 -20.98 15.52 -8.91
CA ASP A 98 -21.28 16.51 -9.95
C ASP A 98 -20.20 16.61 -11.02
N ARG A 99 -20.51 17.27 -12.13
CA ARG A 99 -19.58 17.49 -13.25
C ARG A 99 -18.45 18.44 -12.84
N THR A 100 -17.22 18.11 -13.24
CA THR A 100 -16.01 18.89 -12.94
C THR A 100 -15.05 18.91 -14.12
N THR A 101 -14.37 20.04 -14.29
CA THR A 101 -13.31 20.29 -15.30
C THR A 101 -11.91 20.26 -14.67
N THR A 102 -11.80 19.82 -13.42
CA THR A 102 -10.53 19.73 -12.70
C THR A 102 -10.34 18.31 -12.15
N ARG A 103 -9.09 17.88 -12.00
CA ARG A 103 -8.72 16.56 -11.46
C ARG A 103 -7.51 16.66 -10.53
N CYS A 104 -7.39 15.72 -9.61
CA CYS A 104 -6.14 15.53 -8.87
C CYS A 104 -5.09 14.91 -9.80
N HIS A 105 -3.92 15.56 -9.94
CA HIS A 105 -2.84 15.10 -10.82
C HIS A 105 -2.34 13.70 -10.43
N LYS A 106 -2.05 13.49 -9.15
CA LYS A 106 -1.51 12.23 -8.62
C LYS A 106 -2.49 11.06 -8.69
N TYR A 107 -3.77 11.29 -8.40
CA TYR A 107 -4.77 10.21 -8.37
C TYR A 107 -5.58 10.05 -9.65
N ASN A 108 -5.47 10.99 -10.58
CA ASN A 108 -6.28 11.05 -11.79
C ASN A 108 -7.79 10.91 -11.51
N VAL A 109 -8.27 11.53 -10.42
CA VAL A 109 -9.68 11.55 -10.04
C VAL A 109 -10.23 12.94 -10.29
N GLY A 110 -11.36 13.04 -10.99
CA GLY A 110 -12.09 14.30 -11.18
C GLY A 110 -12.48 14.88 -9.82
N LEU A 111 -12.14 16.13 -9.57
CA LEU A 111 -12.35 16.75 -8.27
C LEU A 111 -12.44 18.27 -8.37
N HIS A 112 -13.48 18.87 -7.80
CA HIS A 112 -13.52 20.33 -7.64
C HIS A 112 -12.48 20.79 -6.63
N VAL A 113 -12.01 22.03 -6.78
CA VAL A 113 -11.12 22.69 -5.83
C VAL A 113 -11.73 22.72 -4.42
N LYS A 114 -13.03 23.04 -4.29
CA LYS A 114 -13.74 23.02 -2.99
C LYS A 114 -13.85 21.62 -2.37
N CYS A 115 -13.94 20.59 -3.20
CA CYS A 115 -14.08 19.20 -2.78
C CYS A 115 -12.72 18.57 -2.44
N PHE A 116 -11.62 19.26 -2.71
CA PHE A 116 -10.27 18.75 -2.60
C PHE A 116 -9.89 18.36 -1.18
N ILE A 117 -10.02 19.30 -0.24
CA ILE A 117 -9.70 19.03 1.17
C ILE A 117 -10.61 17.95 1.75
N MET A 118 -11.91 17.94 1.44
CA MET A 118 -12.83 16.91 1.93
C MET A 118 -12.51 15.51 1.40
N TYR A 119 -12.13 15.43 0.12
CA TYR A 119 -11.73 14.16 -0.49
C TYR A 119 -10.41 13.67 0.08
N LEU A 120 -9.40 14.55 0.15
CA LEU A 120 -8.13 14.23 0.78
C LEU A 120 -8.33 13.80 2.22
N THR A 121 -9.07 14.55 3.02
CA THR A 121 -9.31 14.19 4.42
C THR A 121 -10.02 12.85 4.56
N LYS A 122 -11.06 12.56 3.78
CA LYS A 122 -11.71 11.24 3.79
C LYS A 122 -10.79 10.10 3.37
N HIS A 123 -9.84 10.36 2.45
CA HIS A 123 -8.93 9.33 1.95
C HIS A 123 -7.60 9.24 2.74
N ILE A 124 -7.23 10.28 3.49
CA ILE A 124 -6.03 10.40 4.33
C ILE A 124 -6.37 10.10 5.80
N TRP A 125 -7.42 10.70 6.37
CA TRP A 125 -7.80 10.58 7.79
C TRP A 125 -8.52 9.29 8.17
N VAL A 126 -9.13 8.57 7.22
CA VAL A 126 -9.57 7.19 7.48
C VAL A 126 -8.39 6.27 7.83
N LYS A 127 -7.15 6.72 7.62
CA LYS A 127 -5.94 5.98 7.96
C LYS A 127 -5.16 6.54 9.14
N ALA A 128 -5.25 7.84 9.47
CA ALA A 128 -4.61 8.40 10.66
C ALA A 128 -5.07 7.71 11.96
N HIS A 129 -6.36 7.37 12.09
CA HIS A 129 -6.87 6.56 13.21
C HIS A 129 -6.65 5.04 13.07
N LYS A 130 -6.00 4.58 12.01
CA LYS A 130 -5.70 3.16 11.75
C LYS A 130 -4.20 2.87 11.64
N SER A 131 -3.40 3.92 11.68
CA SER A 131 -1.95 3.92 11.72
C SER A 131 -1.48 4.58 13.02
N ASP A 132 -1.85 4.01 14.16
CA ASP A 132 -1.05 4.15 15.39
C ASP A 132 0.20 3.26 15.24
N ILE A 133 1.00 3.56 14.22
CA ILE A 133 2.39 3.15 14.12
C ILE A 133 3.13 4.47 14.05
N HIS A 134 3.53 4.95 15.23
CA HIS A 134 4.42 6.08 15.41
C HIS A 134 5.69 5.86 14.59
N PHE A 135 5.86 6.64 13.52
CA PHE A 135 7.15 7.14 13.07
C PHE A 135 7.12 8.65 13.18
N THR A 136 7.07 9.15 14.41
CA THR A 136 7.41 10.53 14.72
C THR A 136 8.93 10.60 14.86
N THR A 137 9.63 10.96 13.78
CA THR A 137 10.86 11.75 13.97
C THR A 137 10.40 13.20 14.04
N PRO A 138 10.46 13.87 15.20
CA PRO A 138 10.20 15.29 15.26
C PRO A 138 11.35 16.01 14.57
N TYR A 139 11.07 16.61 13.41
CA TYR A 139 11.85 17.75 12.95
C TYR A 139 11.58 18.87 13.97
N HIS A 140 12.51 19.02 14.92
CA HIS A 140 12.64 20.25 15.69
C HIS A 140 13.08 21.35 14.72
N HIS A 141 12.21 22.32 14.52
CA HIS A 141 12.60 23.65 14.05
C HIS A 141 12.98 24.44 15.30
N GLU A 142 14.28 24.69 15.45
CA GLU A 142 14.81 25.88 16.13
C GLU A 142 15.55 26.71 15.09
#